data_AF-A0A414STE1-F1
#
_entry.id   AF-A0A414STE1-F1
#
_cell.length_a   1.000
_cell.length_b   1.000
_cell.length_c   1.000
_cell.angle_alpha   90.00
_cell.angle_beta   90.00
_cell.angle_gamma   90.00
#
_symmetry.space_group_name_H-M   'P 1'
#
loop_
_entity.id
_entity.type
_entity.pdbx_description
1 polymer ?
#
loop_
_entity_poly.entity_id
_entity_poly.type
_entity_poly.pdbx_seq_one_letter_code
_entity_poly.pdbx_strand_id
1 'polypeptide(L)' 'MESRERMEQMMEEQYNKGITVGMKLMMEKLRMAADNGTPIEIDGRAWYLKSDVENLRDIFEDMENGGL' A
#
# COMPACT_ATOMS: atom_id res chain seq x y z
N MET A 1 17.70 28.26 -24.84
CA MET A 1 17.17 28.00 -23.48
C MET A 1 16.03 26.99 -23.51
N GLU A 2 15.10 27.09 -24.47
CA GLU A 2 13.93 26.17 -24.59
C GLU A 2 14.23 24.66 -24.59
N SER A 3 15.34 24.21 -25.17
CA SER A 3 15.62 22.76 -25.27
C SER A 3 16.03 22.12 -23.94
N ARG A 4 16.59 22.90 -23.00
CA ARG A 4 16.95 22.41 -21.66
C ARG A 4 15.71 22.30 -20.77
N GLU A 5 14.87 23.32 -20.78
CA GLU A 5 13.61 23.34 -20.02
C GLU A 5 12.67 22.21 -20.47
N ARG A 6 12.56 21.95 -21.79
CA ARG A 6 11.79 20.79 -22.30
C ARG A 6 12.38 19.45 -21.85
N MET A 7 13.71 19.35 -21.79
CA MET A 7 14.39 18.13 -21.34
C MET A 7 14.13 17.88 -19.84
N GLU A 8 14.19 18.93 -19.02
CA GLU A 8 13.87 18.86 -17.59
C GLU A 8 12.41 18.46 -17.35
N GLN A 9 11.46 19.03 -18.09
CA GLN A 9 10.05 18.64 -18.02
C GLN A 9 9.82 17.18 -18.39
N MET A 10 10.42 16.69 -19.47
CA MET A 10 10.30 15.28 -19.86
C MET A 10 10.89 14.33 -18.80
N MET A 11 12.00 14.73 -18.17
CA MET A 11 12.61 13.94 -17.08
C MET A 11 11.71 13.90 -15.84
N GLU A 12 11.12 15.03 -15.47
CA GLU A 12 10.16 15.12 -14.35
C GLU A 12 8.91 14.28 -14.61
N GLU A 13 8.35 14.34 -15.81
CA GLU A 13 7.21 13.50 -16.21
C GLU A 13 7.53 12.01 -16.10
N GLN A 14 8.71 11.60 -16.58
CA GLN A 14 9.11 10.20 -16.54
C GLN A 14 9.36 9.72 -15.11
N TYR A 15 9.93 10.57 -14.26
CA TYR A 15 10.07 10.31 -12.83
C TYR A 15 8.70 10.11 -12.17
N ASN A 16 7.75 11.03 -12.40
CA ASN A 16 6.40 10.95 -11.84
C ASN A 16 5.63 9.72 -12.32
N LYS A 17 5.83 9.30 -13.58
CA LYS A 17 5.30 8.03 -14.10
C LYS A 17 5.86 6.84 -13.33
N GLY A 18 7.17 6.81 -13.07
CA GLY A 18 7.82 5.78 -12.27
C GLY A 18 7.23 5.66 -10.86
N ILE A 19 7.07 6.79 -10.17
CA ILE A 19 6.43 6.84 -8.84
C ILE A 19 4.99 6.30 -8.90
N THR A 20 4.20 6.73 -9.89
CA THR A 20 2.80 6.30 -10.04
C THR A 20 2.69 4.79 -10.27
N VAL A 21 3.56 4.23 -11.10
CA VAL A 21 3.59 2.78 -11.34
C VAL A 21 3.99 2.04 -10.06
N GLY A 22 5.02 2.50 -9.36
CA GLY A 22 5.44 1.92 -8.08
C GLY A 22 4.33 1.93 -7.03
N MET A 23 3.58 3.04 -6.92
CA MET A 23 2.43 3.15 -6.03
C MET A 23 1.34 2.12 -6.37
N LYS A 24 0.98 1.97 -7.65
CA LYS A 24 -0.03 0.98 -8.07
C LYS A 24 0.39 -0.46 -7.73
N LEU A 25 1.64 -0.82 -8.00
CA LEU A 25 2.19 -2.13 -7.66
C LEU A 25 2.18 -2.39 -6.16
N MET A 26 2.53 -1.39 -5.35
CA MET A 26 2.47 -1.50 -3.89
C MET A 26 1.03 -1.67 -3.40
N MET A 27 0.06 -0.91 -3.92
CA MET A 27 -1.35 -1.07 -3.56
C MET A 27 -1.87 -2.48 -3.88
N GLU A 28 -1.52 -3.02 -5.05
CA GLU A 28 -1.89 -4.38 -5.45
C GLU A 28 -1.25 -5.44 -4.55
N LYS A 29 0.04 -5.30 -4.24
CA LYS A 29 0.76 -6.20 -3.32
C LYS A 29 0.14 -6.22 -1.92
N LEU A 30 -0.22 -5.04 -1.39
CA LEU A 30 -0.86 -4.92 -0.08
C LEU A 30 -2.23 -5.59 -0.07
N ARG A 31 -3.03 -5.37 -1.12
CA ARG A 31 -4.33 -6.03 -1.28
C ARG A 31 -4.20 -7.55 -1.33
N MET A 32 -3.29 -8.08 -2.16
CA MET A 32 -3.05 -9.51 -2.24
C MET A 32 -2.56 -10.11 -0.92
N ALA A 33 -1.74 -9.37 -0.16
CA ALA A 33 -1.27 -9.80 1.14
C ALA A 33 -2.42 -9.90 2.16
N ALA A 34 -3.34 -8.93 2.16
CA ALA A 34 -4.55 -8.98 2.98
C ALA A 34 -5.45 -10.17 2.57
N ASP A 35 -5.79 -10.28 1.27
CA ASP A 35 -6.69 -11.32 0.75
C ASP A 35 -6.15 -12.75 0.99
N ASN A 36 -4.83 -12.94 0.92
CA ASN A 36 -4.20 -14.26 1.09
C ASN A 36 -3.72 -14.52 2.53
N GLY A 37 -3.88 -13.58 3.46
CA GLY A 37 -3.33 -13.67 4.82
C GLY A 37 -1.80 -13.82 4.87
N THR A 38 -1.09 -13.37 3.82
CA THR A 38 0.37 -13.49 3.73
C THR A 38 1.01 -12.25 4.32
N PRO A 39 2.02 -12.38 5.22
CA PRO A 39 2.65 -11.22 5.83
C PRO A 39 3.49 -10.43 4.81
N ILE A 40 3.61 -9.13 5.04
CA ILE A 40 4.61 -8.29 4.39
C ILE A 40 5.76 -8.03 5.35
N GLU A 41 7.00 -8.02 4.85
CA GLU A 41 8.16 -7.62 5.64
C GLU A 41 8.47 -6.15 5.41
N ILE A 42 8.58 -5.39 6.50
CA ILE A 42 9.02 -3.99 6.52
C ILE A 42 10.07 -3.87 7.63
N ASP A 43 11.27 -3.41 7.29
CA ASP A 43 12.40 -3.21 8.20
C ASP A 43 12.70 -4.44 9.09
N GLY A 44 12.67 -5.64 8.48
CA GLY A 44 12.92 -6.91 9.17
C GLY A 44 11.77 -7.38 10.08
N ARG A 45 10.61 -6.71 10.05
CA ARG A 45 9.41 -7.10 10.80
C ARG A 45 8.29 -7.53 9.86
N ALA A 46 7.68 -8.67 10.17
CA ALA A 46 6.49 -9.15 9.49
C ALA A 46 5.23 -8.42 9.99
N TRP A 47 4.38 -8.01 9.06
CA TRP A 47 3.09 -7.37 9.32
C TRP A 47 1.97 -8.14 8.60
N TYR A 48 0.87 -8.36 9.30
CA TYR A 48 -0.35 -8.91 8.73
C TYR A 48 -1.34 -7.77 8.48
N LEU A 49 -1.95 -7.78 7.31
CA LEU A 49 -2.92 -6.77 6.89
C LEU A 49 -4.31 -7.35 7.04
N LYS A 50 -5.23 -6.56 7.57
CA LYS A 50 -6.67 -6.84 7.59
C LYS A 50 -7.37 -5.76 6.81
N SER A 51 -8.39 -6.14 6.04
CA SER A 51 -9.35 -5.18 5.51
C SER A 51 -10.08 -4.45 6.64
N ASP A 52 -10.70 -3.33 6.31
CA ASP A 52 -11.59 -2.62 7.23
C ASP A 52 -12.71 -3.53 7.75
N VAL A 53 -13.31 -4.35 6.88
CA VAL A 53 -14.37 -5.29 7.24
C VAL A 53 -13.87 -6.35 8.22
N GLU A 54 -12.73 -6.98 7.95
CA GLU A 54 -12.14 -7.98 8.86
C GLU A 54 -11.78 -7.37 10.21
N ASN A 55 -11.14 -6.20 10.19
CA ASN A 55 -10.76 -5.51 11.43
C ASN A 55 -11.97 -5.10 12.26
N LEU A 56 -13.04 -4.58 11.63
CA LEU A 56 -14.28 -4.25 12.34
C LEU A 56 -14.97 -5.49 12.88
N ARG A 57 -15.01 -6.58 12.12
CA ARG A 57 -15.59 -7.85 12.56
C ARG A 57 -14.91 -8.36 13.82
N ASP A 58 -13.57 -8.35 13.86
CA ASP A 58 -12.82 -8.77 15.04
C ASP A 58 -13.16 -7.90 16.26
N ILE A 59 -13.24 -6.57 16.08
CA ILE A 59 -13.60 -5.64 17.17
C ILE A 59 -15.01 -5.95 17.71
N PHE A 60 -15.99 -6.21 16.83
CA PHE A 60 -17.34 -6.54 17.26
C PHE A 60 -17.42 -7.91 17.94
N GLU A 61 -16.71 -8.92 17.42
CA GLU A 61 -16.61 -10.24 18.05
C GLU A 61 -15.98 -10.13 19.46
N ASP A 62 -14.94 -9.31 19.64
CA ASP A 62 -14.32 -9.06 20.94
C ASP A 62 -15.31 -8.41 21.93
N MET A 63 -16.09 -7.43 21.48
CA MET A 63 -17.11 -6.76 22.30
C MET A 63 -18.24 -7.70 22.71
N GLU A 64 -18.71 -8.58 21.82
CA GLU A 64 -19.75 -9.57 22.11
C GLU A 64 -19.28 -10.66 23.08
N ASN A 65 -18.00 -11.02 23.03
CA ASN A 65 -17.39 -11.99 23.94
C ASN A 65 -16.98 -11.38 25.29
N GLY A 66 -17.29 -10.11 25.54
CA GLY A 66 -17.06 -9.44 26.82
C GLY A 66 -15.67 -8.84 27.02
N GLY A 67 -14.91 -8.54 25.96
CA GLY A 67 -13.69 -7.73 26.02
C GLY A 67 -13.99 -6.25 25.71
N LEU A 68 -13.45 -5.25 26.41
CA LEU A 68 -12.31 -5.14 27.34
C LEU A 68 -12.63 -5.37 28.83
#